data_AF-A0A3D1J8Q0-F1
#
_entry.id   AF-A0A3D1J8Q0-F1
#
_cell.length_a   1.000
_cell.length_b   1.000
_cell.length_c   1.000
_cell.angle_alpha   90.00
_cell.angle_beta   90.00
_cell.angle_gamma   90.00
#
_symmetry.space_group_name_H-M   'P 1'
#
loop_
_entity.id
_entity.type
_entity.pdbx_description
1 polymer ?
#
loop_
_entity_poly.entity_id
_entity_poly.type
_entity_poly.pdbx_seq_one_letter_code
_entity_poly.pdbx_strand_id
1 'polypeptide(L)'
;MILQDPKMITMMDPIIFWATRDYSFVIECKNRTTNDKFSRDNAEQLLHSENWYNGSFISGPDVFCIAFHKSNVLFNNVHVNHNCYSVNDKMLEKFKSKILNFVNALSIKNPSDWTNTEIASLM
;
A
#
# COMPACT_ATOMS: atom_id res chain seq x y z
N MET A 1 -12.41 -8.55 9.13
CA MET A 1 -10.98 -8.80 8.84
C MET A 1 -10.85 -10.27 8.51
N ILE A 2 -10.84 -10.63 7.23
CA ILE A 2 -10.59 -12.02 6.84
C ILE A 2 -9.09 -12.10 6.60
N LEU A 3 -8.35 -12.58 7.59
CA LEU A 3 -6.99 -13.07 7.38
C LEU A 3 -7.16 -14.43 6.68
N GLN A 4 -6.98 -14.47 5.36
CA GLN A 4 -6.85 -15.75 4.67
C GLN A 4 -5.52 -16.42 5.08
N ASP A 5 -5.57 -17.75 5.08
CA ASP A 5 -4.58 -18.69 5.58
C ASP A 5 -3.13 -18.35 5.12
N PRO A 6 -2.15 -18.17 6.03
CA PRO A 6 -0.78 -17.73 5.70
C PRO A 6 0.05 -18.74 4.88
N LYS A 7 -0.54 -19.84 4.39
CA LYS A 7 0.17 -20.96 3.76
C LYS A 7 0.32 -20.90 2.23
N MET A 8 -0.15 -19.84 1.57
CA MET A 8 0.08 -19.61 0.13
C MET A 8 0.86 -18.32 -0.19
N ILE A 9 1.81 -17.94 0.68
CA ILE A 9 2.83 -16.95 0.32
C ILE A 9 4.08 -17.70 -0.13
N THR A 10 4.00 -18.33 -1.30
CA THR A 10 5.19 -18.86 -1.99
C THR A 10 5.97 -17.70 -2.60
N MET A 11 6.97 -17.24 -1.87
CA MET A 11 8.27 -16.77 -2.38
C MET A 11 8.25 -15.96 -3.69
N MET A 12 7.58 -14.82 -3.68
CA MET A 12 7.91 -13.66 -4.52
C MET A 12 8.04 -12.47 -3.56
N ASP A 13 9.11 -11.68 -3.74
CA ASP A 13 9.58 -10.58 -2.87
C ASP A 13 8.45 -9.78 -2.17
N PRO A 14 8.66 -9.23 -0.95
CA PRO A 14 7.57 -8.95 -0.01
C PRO A 14 6.48 -8.03 -0.59
N ILE A 15 5.38 -8.66 -1.00
CA ILE A 15 4.10 -8.04 -1.35
C ILE A 15 3.31 -7.86 -0.05
N ILE A 16 2.85 -6.64 0.23
CA ILE A 16 1.78 -6.45 1.22
C ILE A 16 0.47 -6.43 0.45
N PHE A 17 -0.39 -7.40 0.74
CA PHE A 17 -1.75 -7.46 0.22
C PHE A 17 -2.72 -6.94 1.27
N TRP A 18 -3.60 -6.02 0.87
CA TRP A 18 -4.67 -5.50 1.72
C TRP A 18 -6.00 -5.54 0.98
N ALA A 19 -7.01 -6.19 1.57
CA ALA A 19 -8.37 -6.18 1.04
C ALA A 19 -9.37 -5.54 2.00
N THR A 20 -10.28 -4.75 1.43
CA THR A 20 -11.50 -4.26 2.06
C THR A 20 -12.71 -4.89 1.38
N ARG A 21 -13.93 -4.52 1.77
CA ARG A 21 -15.14 -4.97 1.07
C ARG A 21 -15.17 -4.51 -0.39
N ASP A 22 -14.73 -3.28 -0.63
CA ASP A 22 -14.98 -2.59 -1.90
C ASP A 22 -13.70 -2.45 -2.76
N TYR A 23 -12.53 -2.62 -2.15
CA TYR A 23 -11.23 -2.40 -2.79
C TYR A 23 -10.18 -3.39 -2.33
N SER A 24 -9.27 -3.74 -3.23
CA SER A 24 -8.06 -4.49 -2.92
C SER A 24 -6.81 -3.69 -3.30
N PHE A 25 -5.72 -3.95 -2.60
CA PHE A 25 -4.44 -3.27 -2.79
C PHE A 25 -3.30 -4.28 -2.80
N VAL A 26 -2.43 -4.17 -3.80
CA VAL A 26 -1.10 -4.79 -3.78
C VAL A 26 -0.07 -3.70 -3.59
N ILE A 27 0.78 -3.87 -2.58
CA ILE A 27 1.71 -2.84 -2.13
C ILE A 27 3.14 -3.37 -2.24
N GLU A 28 3.98 -2.62 -2.94
CA GLU A 28 5.40 -2.89 -3.14
C GLU A 28 6.26 -1.81 -2.48
N CYS A 29 7.18 -2.23 -1.62
CA CYS A 29 8.08 -1.32 -0.92
C CYS A 29 9.49 -1.36 -1.53
N LYS A 30 9.88 -0.30 -2.25
CA LYS A 30 11.19 -0.17 -2.89
C LYS A 30 12.15 0.69 -2.03
N ASN A 31 12.33 0.28 -0.78
CA ASN A 31 13.09 1.00 0.24
C ASN A 31 14.63 0.93 0.08
N ARG A 32 15.13 0.05 -0.79
CA ARG A 32 16.57 -0.11 -1.10
C ARG A 32 16.97 0.48 -2.45
N THR A 33 16.06 1.17 -3.15
CA THR A 33 16.36 1.72 -4.46
C THR A 33 17.38 2.87 -4.36
N THR A 34 18.51 2.72 -5.05
CA THR A 34 19.53 3.76 -5.19
C THR A 34 19.18 4.77 -6.29
N ASN A 35 18.40 4.38 -7.29
CA ASN A 35 18.03 5.21 -8.44
C ASN A 35 16.94 6.24 -8.11
N ASP A 36 17.08 7.47 -8.61
CA ASP A 36 16.08 8.55 -8.42
C ASP A 36 14.87 8.45 -9.35
N LYS A 37 14.71 7.32 -10.03
CA LYS A 37 13.63 7.07 -10.99
C LYS A 37 13.11 5.64 -10.84
N PHE A 38 11.82 5.48 -11.03
CA PHE A 38 11.12 4.20 -11.01
C PHE A 38 11.50 3.38 -12.25
N SER A 39 12.09 2.20 -12.03
CA SER A 39 12.63 1.36 -13.11
C SER A 39 11.58 0.47 -13.77
N ARG A 40 11.97 -0.11 -14.92
CA ARG A 40 11.16 -1.13 -15.59
C ARG A 40 10.95 -2.35 -14.70
N ASP A 41 12.00 -2.82 -14.03
CA ASP A 41 11.92 -3.94 -13.10
C ASP A 41 10.93 -3.65 -11.95
N ASN A 42 10.88 -2.40 -11.46
CA ASN A 42 9.90 -2.03 -10.44
C ASN A 42 8.46 -2.09 -10.97
N ALA A 43 8.23 -1.67 -12.22
CA ALA A 43 6.93 -1.77 -12.87
C ALA A 43 6.53 -3.22 -13.16
N GLU A 44 7.47 -4.05 -13.61
CA GLU A 44 7.26 -5.48 -13.86
C GLU A 44 6.93 -6.23 -12.57
N GLN A 45 7.57 -5.89 -11.45
CA GLN A 45 7.24 -6.45 -10.14
C GLN A 45 5.80 -6.10 -9.72
N LEU A 46 5.38 -4.84 -9.86
CA LEU A 46 3.98 -4.45 -9.56
C LEU A 46 2.97 -5.16 -10.46
N LEU A 47 3.25 -5.24 -11.77
CA LEU A 47 2.39 -5.92 -12.73
C LEU A 47 2.29 -7.41 -12.41
N HIS A 48 3.38 -8.03 -11.96
CA HIS A 48 3.37 -9.41 -11.52
C HIS A 48 2.43 -9.60 -10.31
N SER A 49 2.50 -8.69 -9.33
CA SER A 49 1.63 -8.70 -8.14
C SER A 49 0.15 -8.50 -8.49
N GLU A 50 -0.15 -7.61 -9.44
CA GLU A 50 -1.50 -7.41 -9.99
C GLU A 50 -2.04 -8.68 -10.67
N ASN A 51 -1.24 -9.30 -11.54
CA ASN A 51 -1.62 -10.51 -12.25
C ASN A 51 -1.83 -11.69 -11.30
N TRP A 52 -0.98 -11.83 -10.28
CA TRP A 52 -1.16 -12.83 -9.23
C TRP A 52 -2.50 -12.64 -8.50
N TYR A 53 -2.84 -11.39 -8.15
CA TYR A 53 -4.13 -11.09 -7.51
C TYR A 53 -5.30 -11.49 -8.41
N ASN A 54 -5.30 -11.01 -9.67
CA ASN A 54 -6.39 -11.27 -10.61
C ASN A 54 -6.56 -12.78 -10.90
N GLY A 55 -5.46 -13.54 -10.93
CA GLY A 55 -5.50 -14.99 -11.07
C GLY A 55 -5.99 -15.73 -9.81
N SER A 56 -5.81 -15.14 -8.63
CA SER A 56 -6.16 -15.74 -7.34
C SER A 56 -7.60 -15.40 -6.90
N PHE A 57 -8.14 -14.26 -7.34
CA PHE A 57 -9.44 -13.73 -6.89
C PHE A 57 -10.39 -13.48 -8.07
N ILE A 58 -11.06 -14.54 -8.54
CA ILE A 58 -11.91 -14.56 -9.76
C ILE A 58 -13.13 -13.60 -9.69
N SER A 59 -13.55 -13.18 -8.50
CA SER A 59 -14.69 -12.26 -8.28
C SER A 59 -14.39 -11.15 -7.26
N GLY A 60 -13.11 -10.77 -7.15
CA GLY A 60 -12.67 -9.73 -6.23
C GLY A 60 -13.01 -8.31 -6.70
N PRO A 61 -13.00 -7.32 -5.79
CA PRO A 61 -13.01 -5.92 -6.18
C PRO A 61 -11.77 -5.57 -7.00
N ASP A 62 -11.83 -4.45 -7.72
CA ASP A 62 -10.66 -3.92 -8.44
C ASP A 62 -9.46 -3.80 -7.50
N VAL A 63 -8.29 -4.17 -8.03
CA VAL A 63 -7.01 -4.07 -7.32
C VAL A 63 -6.28 -2.80 -7.73
N PHE A 64 -5.82 -2.06 -6.72
CA PHE A 64 -4.93 -0.92 -6.90
C PHE A 64 -3.51 -1.30 -6.52
N CYS A 65 -2.58 -0.88 -7.37
CA CYS A 65 -1.16 -1.10 -7.17
C CYS A 65 -0.56 0.13 -6.46
N ILE A 66 0.17 -0.08 -5.36
CA ILE A 66 0.82 1.01 -4.62
C ILE A 66 2.31 0.74 -4.51
N ALA A 67 3.14 1.61 -5.08
CA ALA A 67 4.59 1.57 -4.94
C ALA A 67 5.08 2.61 -3.93
N PHE A 68 5.67 2.17 -2.82
CA PHE A 68 6.49 3.04 -1.99
C PHE A 68 7.87 3.17 -2.63
N HIS A 69 8.14 4.34 -3.21
CA HIS A 69 9.38 4.60 -3.94
C HIS A 69 9.71 6.09 -3.83
N LYS A 70 10.97 6.45 -3.51
CA LYS A 70 11.38 7.84 -3.21
C LYS A 70 10.99 8.88 -4.26
N SER A 71 10.93 8.46 -5.53
CA SER A 71 10.62 9.29 -6.69
C SER A 71 9.39 8.76 -7.44
N ASN A 72 8.59 9.68 -7.98
CA ASN A 72 7.48 9.39 -8.89
C ASN A 72 7.87 9.60 -10.38
N VAL A 73 9.14 9.81 -10.66
CA VAL A 73 9.64 9.99 -12.03
C VAL A 73 9.97 8.62 -12.63
N LEU A 74 9.41 8.34 -13.80
CA LEU A 74 9.66 7.09 -14.54
C LEU A 74 10.89 7.23 -15.44
N PHE A 75 11.58 6.11 -15.72
CA PHE A 75 12.46 6.06 -16.89
C PHE A 75 11.63 6.05 -18.20
N ASN A 76 12.22 6.52 -19.31
CA ASN A 76 11.51 6.67 -20.59
C ASN A 76 10.94 5.37 -21.16
N ASN A 77 11.48 4.22 -20.76
CA ASN A 77 11.06 2.89 -21.20
C ASN A 77 10.09 2.22 -20.22
N VAL A 78 9.51 2.98 -19.29
CA VAL A 78 8.64 2.46 -18.24
C VAL A 78 7.22 2.94 -18.48
N HIS A 79 6.29 1.98 -18.50
CA HIS A 79 4.86 2.21 -18.55
C HIS A 79 4.23 1.54 -17.34
N VAL A 80 3.33 2.26 -16.65
CA VAL A 80 2.58 1.76 -15.50
C VAL A 80 1.09 1.85 -15.78
N ASN A 81 0.32 0.90 -15.24
CA ASN A 81 -1.14 0.90 -15.38
C ASN A 81 -1.77 2.10 -14.68
N HIS A 82 -2.96 2.51 -15.12
CA HIS A 82 -3.70 3.65 -14.55
C HIS A 82 -4.08 3.46 -13.07
N ASN A 83 -4.20 2.21 -12.61
CA ASN A 83 -4.47 1.85 -11.23
C ASN A 83 -3.21 1.74 -10.36
N CYS A 84 -2.07 2.24 -10.84
CA CYS A 84 -0.81 2.26 -10.12
C CYS A 84 -0.53 3.65 -9.52
N TYR A 85 -0.31 3.67 -8.21
CA TYR A 85 -0.01 4.87 -7.44
C TYR A 85 1.37 4.76 -6.82
N SER A 86 2.03 5.91 -6.61
CA SER A 86 3.32 5.97 -5.93
C SER A 86 3.21 6.80 -4.65
N VAL A 87 3.77 6.27 -3.57
CA VAL A 87 4.04 6.99 -2.34
C VAL A 87 5.51 7.41 -2.36
N ASN A 88 5.75 8.65 -2.77
CA ASN A 88 7.07 9.28 -2.74
C ASN A 88 7.42 9.84 -1.36
N ASP A 89 8.64 10.35 -1.19
CA ASP A 89 9.13 10.84 0.11
C ASP A 89 8.21 11.91 0.71
N LYS A 90 7.70 12.83 -0.11
CA LYS A 90 6.77 13.87 0.35
C LYS A 90 5.46 13.26 0.87
N MET A 91 4.92 12.24 0.18
CA MET A 91 3.70 11.57 0.62
C MET A 91 3.93 10.68 1.84
N LEU A 92 5.11 10.06 1.93
CA LEU A 92 5.52 9.29 3.09
C LEU A 92 5.64 10.17 4.34
N GLU A 93 6.25 11.34 4.23
CA GLU A 93 6.33 12.30 5.34
C GLU A 93 4.94 12.83 5.72
N LYS A 94 4.07 13.10 4.74
CA LYS A 94 2.67 13.46 5.02
C LYS A 94 1.93 12.34 5.76
N PHE A 95 2.09 11.09 5.32
CA PHE A 95 1.49 9.92 5.95
C PHE A 95 2.00 9.76 7.38
N LYS A 96 3.32 9.78 7.58
CA LYS A 96 3.96 9.72 8.89
C LYS A 96 3.46 10.81 9.83
N SER A 97 3.38 12.05 9.37
CA SER A 97 2.85 13.18 10.16
C SER A 97 1.38 12.95 10.55
N LYS A 98 0.55 12.45 9.63
CA LYS A 98 -0.86 12.16 9.93
C LYS A 98 -1.03 11.03 10.94
N ILE A 99 -0.25 9.96 10.81
CA ILE A 99 -0.24 8.86 11.80
C ILE A 99 0.20 9.38 13.17
N LEU A 100 1.26 10.18 13.23
CA LEU A 100 1.74 10.73 14.50
C LEU A 100 0.68 11.64 15.15
N ASN A 101 0.03 12.51 14.36
CA ASN A 101 -1.04 13.37 14.86
C ASN A 101 -2.22 12.55 15.39
N PHE A 102 -2.59 11.47 14.68
CA PHE A 102 -3.65 10.58 15.12
C PHE A 102 -3.29 9.84 16.42
N VAL A 103 -2.07 9.32 16.53
CA VAL A 103 -1.56 8.70 17.77
C VAL A 103 -1.55 9.69 18.93
N ASN A 104 -1.08 10.92 18.70
CA ASN A 104 -1.10 11.97 19.71
C ASN A 104 -2.54 12.29 20.15
N ALA A 105 -3.47 12.40 19.21
CA ALA A 105 -4.88 12.63 19.51
C ALA A 105 -5.50 11.48 20.32
N LEU A 106 -5.13 10.22 20.05
CA LEU A 106 -5.59 9.06 20.83
C LEU A 106 -5.02 9.02 22.24
N SER A 107 -3.83 9.59 22.45
CA SER A 107 -3.09 9.51 23.73
C SER A 107 -3.66 10.36 24.87
N ILE A 108 -4.68 11.19 24.61
CA ILE A 108 -5.26 12.10 25.62
C ILE A 108 -6.16 11.41 26.66
N LYS A 109 -6.52 10.14 26.44
CA LYS A 109 -7.42 9.33 27.28
C LYS A 109 -6.94 7.89 27.33
N ASN A 110 -7.39 7.11 28.32
CA ASN A 110 -7.12 5.68 28.32
C ASN A 110 -7.88 4.99 27.17
N PRO A 111 -7.34 3.89 26.60
CA PRO A 111 -8.02 3.15 25.52
C PRO A 111 -9.46 2.71 25.86
N SER A 112 -9.74 2.41 27.13
CA SER A 112 -11.08 2.01 27.62
C SER A 112 -12.11 3.13 27.59
N ASP A 113 -11.66 4.39 27.55
CA ASP A 113 -12.52 5.56 27.72
C ASP A 113 -12.97 6.14 26.36
N TRP A 114 -12.45 5.59 25.26
CA TRP A 114 -12.80 5.99 23.90
C TRP A 114 -14.07 5.29 23.43
N THR A 115 -14.98 6.07 22.84
CA THR A 115 -16.09 5.53 22.05
C THR A 115 -15.74 5.50 20.57
N ASN A 116 -16.39 4.61 19.80
CA ASN A 116 -16.22 4.54 18.34
C ASN A 116 -16.55 5.88 17.65
N THR A 117 -17.52 6.62 18.16
CA THR A 117 -17.92 7.94 17.63
C THR A 117 -16.82 8.97 17.83
N GLU A 118 -16.19 9.00 19.00
CA GLU A 118 -15.08 9.91 19.28
C GLU A 118 -13.85 9.56 18.43
N ILE A 119 -13.51 8.28 18.30
CA ILE A 119 -12.41 7.83 17.42
C ILE A 119 -12.67 8.25 15.97
N ALA A 120 -13.90 8.09 15.48
CA ALA A 120 -14.27 8.48 14.12
C ALA A 120 -14.09 9.98 13.87
N SER A 121 -14.24 10.83 14.89
CA SER A 121 -14.05 12.28 14.78
C SER A 121 -12.57 12.73 14.70
N LEU A 122 -11.62 11.81 14.96
CA LEU A 122 -10.18 12.09 14.88
C LEU A 122 -9.58 11.84 13.48
N MET A 123 -10.35 11.19 12.59
CA MET A 123 -9.94 10.82 11.23
C MET A 123 -10.36 11.87 10.21
#